data_AF-A0A9P1DUK7-F1
#
_entry.id   AF-A0A9P1DUK7-F1
#
_cell.length_a   1.000
_cell.length_b   1.000
_cell.length_c   1.000
_cell.angle_alpha   90.00
_cell.angle_beta   90.00
_cell.angle_gamma   90.00
#
_symmetry.space_group_name_H-M   'P 1'
#
loop_
_entity.id
_entity.type
_entity.pdbx_description
1 polymer ?
#
loop_
_entity_poly.entity_id
_entity_poly.type
_entity_poly.pdbx_seq_one_letter_code
_entity_poly.pdbx_strand_id
1 'polypeptide(L)'
;MATGVVTTQQGVLALLTTALKKRGFSVEPVVGAYHKLPNQVKGLARVETLQAQGPCCALTDITDRYVADTEAEIAKIDAELNIDEIPPDAAASRDRLCTFLTKTTLDWFEQFCQKGYDEDLVADLPDRWLACLFQFEEGFDCWIEAEILRWGQHDLANVTDSLLDGAAERLIEDAFTEMAAELPRQQLLYRRTHLIAKQKHLIAEQQMTFPHRAVKYGSANERERILSAAQVPTMFEGQITFLQQVRQIKWFDLLPDKKLPFLYQPRGAKLFVIAHLFSGRRREGDVHERLHFWAERKGLHILVLSLDTANSVEFGNLNHRSVTWGKLLQLYQSGHISATLTGAPCETWSAACHCNIVSADGEEAPKRKLPRPLRDTNRLLGLKWLSLRELRRLRQGTLFFMQSLITMAWSLVTGAIYLSEHPALPILDIAASVWKTPWIRLLCDHPDVHLHTVRQWRWGCSVAKPTGLLAIRLPKFCASMYSRQDPLARTPAEQAIGIGEDGRFKTSAHKEYPPPFCNALAGTIIDEVGRRSASGCCEASSDINSELLSWLRNASTECGMVRTTSWLPDYQGG
;
A
#
# COMPACT_ATOMS: atom_id res chain seq x y z
N MET A 1 -37.48 29.21 -14.42
CA MET A 1 -38.61 28.65 -13.64
C MET A 1 -38.12 27.40 -12.95
N ALA A 2 -38.34 27.32 -11.64
CA ALA A 2 -37.97 26.21 -10.74
C ALA A 2 -38.54 24.86 -11.24
N THR A 3 -37.96 23.68 -10.97
CA THR A 3 -37.69 23.00 -9.69
C THR A 3 -36.79 21.77 -9.99
N GLY A 4 -35.82 21.37 -9.17
CA GLY A 4 -36.02 20.50 -7.99
C GLY A 4 -35.11 19.27 -8.07
N VAL A 5 -34.05 19.24 -7.25
CA VAL A 5 -33.09 18.14 -7.11
C VAL A 5 -33.76 16.93 -6.42
N VAL A 6 -33.69 15.74 -7.04
CA VAL A 6 -34.08 14.47 -6.40
C VAL A 6 -32.82 13.71 -5.98
N THR A 7 -32.37 13.97 -4.76
CA THR A 7 -31.39 13.17 -4.02
C THR A 7 -32.11 12.14 -3.15
N THR A 8 -32.38 10.95 -3.69
CA THR A 8 -32.68 9.73 -2.91
C THR A 8 -32.27 8.50 -3.73
N GLN A 9 -31.99 7.36 -3.07
CA GLN A 9 -31.74 6.05 -3.70
C GLN A 9 -32.80 5.63 -4.75
N GLN A 10 -33.98 6.27 -4.74
CA GLN A 10 -35.04 6.09 -5.73
C GLN A 10 -34.65 6.60 -7.14
N GLY A 11 -33.77 7.60 -7.27
CA GLY A 11 -33.33 8.10 -8.58
C GLY A 11 -32.45 7.10 -9.34
N VAL A 12 -31.65 6.31 -8.60
CA VAL A 12 -30.85 5.21 -9.16
C VAL A 12 -31.75 4.06 -9.60
N LEU A 13 -32.79 3.77 -8.82
CA LEU A 13 -33.77 2.73 -9.16
C LEU A 13 -34.57 3.07 -10.42
N ALA A 14 -34.93 4.35 -10.61
CA ALA A 14 -35.63 4.82 -11.80
C ALA A 14 -34.77 4.66 -13.06
N LEU A 15 -33.48 5.03 -13.00
CA LEU A 15 -32.53 4.83 -14.10
C LEU A 15 -32.35 3.34 -14.43
N LEU A 16 -32.29 2.48 -13.40
CA LEU A 16 -32.20 1.04 -13.56
C LEU A 16 -33.45 0.47 -14.24
N THR A 17 -34.63 0.93 -13.84
CA THR A 17 -35.91 0.47 -14.39
C THR A 17 -36.07 0.89 -15.86
N THR A 18 -35.60 2.09 -16.21
CA THR A 18 -35.58 2.55 -17.61
C THR A 18 -34.58 1.74 -18.46
N ALA A 19 -33.41 1.40 -17.92
CA ALA A 19 -32.43 0.56 -18.60
C ALA A 19 -32.92 -0.89 -18.81
N LEU A 20 -33.68 -1.43 -17.85
CA LEU A 20 -34.28 -2.75 -17.92
C LEU A 20 -35.46 -2.81 -18.91
N LYS A 21 -36.30 -1.77 -18.96
CA LYS A 21 -37.39 -1.65 -19.96
C LYS A 21 -36.85 -1.60 -21.39
N LYS A 22 -35.73 -0.89 -21.63
CA LYS A 22 -35.05 -0.88 -22.94
C LYS A 22 -34.49 -2.24 -23.37
N ARG A 23 -34.31 -3.18 -22.43
CA ARG A 23 -33.83 -4.54 -22.68
C ARG A 23 -34.96 -5.59 -22.68
N GLY A 24 -36.22 -5.16 -22.78
CA GLY A 24 -37.38 -6.05 -22.90
C GLY A 24 -37.96 -6.54 -21.56
N PHE A 25 -37.49 -6.04 -20.42
CA PHE A 25 -38.05 -6.40 -19.12
C PHE A 25 -39.26 -5.52 -18.77
N SER A 26 -40.43 -6.13 -18.64
CA SER A 26 -41.65 -5.47 -18.12
C SER A 26 -41.64 -5.50 -16.59
N VAL A 27 -41.65 -4.32 -15.96
CA VAL A 27 -41.95 -4.17 -14.54
C VAL A 27 -43.08 -3.15 -14.43
N GLU A 28 -44.27 -3.60 -14.04
CA GLU A 28 -45.36 -2.73 -13.63
C GLU A 28 -45.26 -2.48 -12.12
N PRO A 29 -44.99 -1.23 -11.68
CA PRO A 29 -44.98 -0.92 -10.28
C PRO A 29 -46.40 -0.54 -9.85
N VAL A 30 -47.14 -1.46 -9.24
CA VAL A 30 -48.33 -1.09 -8.47
C VAL A 30 -47.87 -0.54 -7.12
N VAL A 31 -47.76 0.78 -7.03
CA VAL A 31 -47.44 1.48 -5.77
C VAL A 31 -48.71 1.51 -4.91
N GLY A 32 -48.87 0.50 -4.06
CA GLY A 32 -49.84 0.52 -2.95
C GLY A 32 -49.33 1.35 -1.76
N ALA A 33 -50.25 1.78 -0.89
CA ALA A 33 -50.08 2.82 0.12
C ALA A 33 -49.12 2.51 1.31
N TYR A 34 -47.87 2.11 1.05
CA TYR A 34 -46.79 1.89 2.03
C TYR A 34 -46.30 3.18 2.73
N HIS A 35 -47.02 4.30 2.61
CA HIS A 35 -46.67 5.55 3.26
C HIS A 35 -47.72 6.08 4.24
N LYS A 36 -48.78 5.34 4.59
CA LYS A 36 -49.62 5.68 5.76
C LYS A 36 -50.06 4.45 6.55
N LEU A 37 -49.32 4.17 7.63
CA LEU A 37 -49.73 3.24 8.69
C LEU A 37 -51.06 3.72 9.32
N PRO A 38 -52.12 2.89 9.40
CA PRO A 38 -53.30 3.19 10.20
C PRO A 38 -52.90 3.51 11.65
N ASN A 39 -53.57 4.49 12.26
CA ASN A 39 -53.22 4.95 13.61
C ASN A 39 -53.34 3.84 14.67
N GLN A 40 -54.08 2.77 14.40
CA GLN A 40 -54.19 1.60 15.30
C GLN A 40 -53.01 0.60 15.22
N VAL A 41 -52.14 0.65 14.20
CA VAL A 41 -51.02 -0.29 14.01
C VAL A 41 -49.63 0.35 14.12
N LYS A 42 -49.59 1.63 14.47
CA LYS A 42 -48.37 2.29 14.97
C LYS A 42 -47.99 1.68 16.32
N GLY A 43 -47.08 0.72 16.32
CA GLY A 43 -46.57 0.08 17.54
C GLY A 43 -46.60 -1.45 17.57
N LEU A 44 -47.10 -2.13 16.53
CA LEU A 44 -47.02 -3.60 16.41
C LEU A 44 -45.83 -4.01 15.54
N ALA A 45 -44.78 -4.55 16.17
CA ALA A 45 -43.57 -5.03 15.51
C ALA A 45 -43.70 -6.52 15.16
N ARG A 46 -44.19 -6.83 13.96
CA ARG A 46 -43.80 -7.99 13.12
C ARG A 46 -44.72 -8.04 11.90
N VAL A 47 -44.20 -7.62 10.75
CA VAL A 47 -44.61 -8.23 9.48
C VAL A 47 -43.58 -9.32 9.26
N GLU A 48 -43.98 -10.56 9.55
CA GLU A 48 -43.15 -11.75 9.35
C GLU A 48 -42.77 -11.83 7.87
N THR A 49 -41.50 -11.57 7.57
CA THR A 49 -40.93 -12.00 6.30
C THR A 49 -40.56 -13.47 6.49
N LEU A 50 -41.52 -14.35 6.18
CA LEU A 50 -41.20 -15.75 5.92
C LEU A 50 -40.18 -15.76 4.78
N GLN A 51 -38.97 -16.23 5.08
CA GLN A 51 -37.92 -16.45 4.09
C GLN A 51 -38.45 -17.45 3.07
N ALA A 52 -38.65 -17.01 1.82
CA ALA A 52 -39.08 -17.89 0.75
C ALA A 52 -38.02 -19.00 0.55
N GLN A 53 -38.42 -20.24 0.72
CA GLN A 53 -37.62 -21.42 0.42
C GLN A 53 -37.45 -21.51 -1.11
N GLY A 54 -36.36 -20.98 -1.63
CA GLY A 54 -35.86 -21.37 -2.95
C GLY A 54 -35.29 -22.80 -2.91
N PRO A 55 -35.19 -23.49 -4.05
CA PRO A 55 -34.56 -24.81 -4.09
C PRO A 55 -33.14 -24.73 -3.51
N CYS A 56 -32.80 -25.62 -2.57
CA CYS A 56 -31.42 -25.81 -2.12
C CYS A 56 -30.59 -26.30 -3.31
N CYS A 57 -30.01 -25.37 -4.06
CA CYS A 57 -28.85 -25.72 -4.88
C CYS A 57 -27.78 -26.22 -3.91
N ALA A 58 -27.25 -27.42 -4.15
CA ALA A 58 -26.01 -27.84 -3.51
C ALA A 58 -24.96 -26.79 -3.88
N LEU A 59 -24.63 -25.90 -2.93
CA LEU A 59 -23.52 -24.99 -3.09
C LEU A 59 -22.29 -25.89 -3.13
N THR A 60 -21.69 -26.00 -4.30
CA THR A 60 -20.40 -26.68 -4.45
C THR A 60 -19.43 -25.93 -3.56
N ASP A 61 -18.81 -26.63 -2.60
CA ASP A 61 -17.82 -26.02 -1.75
C ASP A 61 -16.65 -25.58 -2.64
N ILE A 62 -16.43 -24.26 -2.71
CA ILE A 62 -15.39 -23.70 -3.55
C ILE A 62 -14.00 -24.16 -3.07
N THR A 63 -13.91 -24.58 -1.79
CA THR A 63 -12.71 -25.13 -1.14
C THR A 63 -12.24 -26.41 -1.84
N ASP A 64 -13.16 -27.29 -2.27
CA ASP A 64 -12.80 -28.53 -2.98
C ASP A 64 -12.10 -28.23 -4.31
N ARG A 65 -12.57 -27.20 -5.03
CA ARG A 65 -11.93 -26.75 -6.27
C ARG A 65 -10.55 -26.15 -5.99
N TYR A 66 -10.41 -25.35 -4.93
CA TYR A 66 -9.13 -24.76 -4.57
C TYR A 66 -8.10 -25.79 -4.10
N VAL A 67 -8.52 -26.84 -3.42
CA VAL A 67 -7.65 -27.97 -3.06
C VAL A 67 -7.15 -28.67 -4.32
N ALA A 68 -8.05 -29.02 -5.25
CA ALA A 68 -7.70 -29.67 -6.50
C ALA A 68 -6.76 -28.82 -7.40
N ASP A 69 -7.03 -27.52 -7.51
CA ASP A 69 -6.19 -26.58 -8.28
C ASP A 69 -4.78 -26.45 -7.66
N THR A 70 -4.70 -26.41 -6.32
CA THR A 70 -3.43 -26.33 -5.59
C THR A 70 -2.62 -27.61 -5.74
N GLU A 71 -3.28 -28.77 -5.70
CA GLU A 71 -2.65 -30.08 -5.91
C GLU A 71 -2.07 -30.23 -7.32
N ALA A 72 -2.81 -29.80 -8.34
CA ALA A 72 -2.34 -29.84 -9.72
C ALA A 72 -1.09 -28.96 -9.93
N GLU A 73 -1.06 -27.78 -9.32
CA GLU A 73 0.07 -26.86 -9.45
C GLU A 73 1.31 -27.36 -8.67
N ILE A 74 1.13 -27.95 -7.48
CA ILE A 74 2.22 -28.61 -6.75
C ILE A 74 2.81 -29.73 -7.60
N ALA A 75 1.97 -30.57 -8.20
CA ALA A 75 2.42 -31.68 -9.06
C ALA A 75 3.19 -31.17 -10.28
N LYS A 76 2.79 -30.03 -10.85
CA LYS A 76 3.51 -29.39 -11.96
C LYS A 76 4.89 -28.91 -11.53
N ILE A 77 5.00 -28.22 -10.40
CA ILE A 77 6.29 -27.75 -9.88
C ILE A 77 7.18 -28.93 -9.48
N ASP A 78 6.60 -29.99 -8.90
CA ASP A 78 7.33 -31.21 -8.57
C ASP A 78 7.93 -31.86 -9.83
N ALA A 79 7.21 -31.84 -10.96
CA ALA A 79 7.74 -32.30 -12.23
C ALA A 79 8.87 -31.40 -12.75
N GLU A 80 8.74 -30.07 -12.65
CA GLU A 80 9.78 -29.11 -13.05
C GLU A 80 11.03 -29.17 -12.16
N LEU A 81 10.89 -29.55 -10.88
CA LEU A 81 12.00 -29.70 -9.94
C LEU A 81 12.75 -31.03 -10.11
N ASN A 82 12.21 -31.97 -10.88
CA ASN A 82 12.88 -33.23 -11.17
C ASN A 82 14.11 -32.98 -12.06
N ILE A 83 15.24 -33.56 -11.68
CA ILE A 83 16.49 -33.42 -12.44
C ILE A 83 16.65 -34.70 -13.25
N ASP A 84 16.33 -34.64 -14.54
CA ASP A 84 16.38 -35.79 -15.45
C ASP A 84 17.81 -36.09 -15.94
N GLU A 85 18.64 -35.04 -16.09
CA GLU A 85 20.00 -35.13 -16.60
C GLU A 85 21.01 -35.01 -15.46
N ILE A 86 21.72 -36.10 -15.18
CA ILE A 86 22.72 -36.20 -14.11
C ILE A 86 24.06 -36.63 -14.72
N PRO A 87 25.20 -36.04 -14.31
CA PRO A 87 26.51 -36.46 -14.78
C PRO A 87 26.78 -37.96 -14.53
N PRO A 88 27.50 -38.67 -15.42
CA PRO A 88 27.78 -40.11 -15.30
C PRO A 88 28.45 -40.51 -13.96
N ASP A 89 29.27 -39.62 -13.41
CA ASP A 89 29.83 -39.71 -12.06
C ASP A 89 29.41 -38.49 -11.24
N ALA A 90 28.17 -38.52 -10.74
CA ALA A 90 27.59 -37.42 -9.97
C ALA A 90 28.35 -37.10 -8.68
N ALA A 91 28.96 -38.11 -8.04
CA ALA A 91 29.69 -37.92 -6.79
C ALA A 91 31.01 -37.18 -7.04
N ALA A 92 31.84 -37.64 -7.97
CA ALA A 92 33.07 -36.94 -8.31
C ALA A 92 32.82 -35.58 -8.95
N SER A 93 31.72 -35.42 -9.68
CA SER A 93 31.30 -34.14 -10.26
C SER A 93 30.87 -33.14 -9.19
N ARG A 94 30.13 -33.59 -8.17
CA ARG A 94 29.78 -32.76 -7.00
C ARG A 94 31.02 -32.31 -6.25
N ASP A 95 31.93 -33.24 -5.95
CA ASP A 95 33.16 -32.91 -5.23
C ASP A 95 34.00 -31.86 -5.98
N ARG A 96 34.09 -31.98 -7.31
CA ARG A 96 34.75 -30.99 -8.16
C ARG A 96 34.07 -29.61 -8.08
N LEU A 97 32.74 -29.58 -8.16
CA LEU A 97 31.96 -28.34 -8.05
C LEU A 97 32.13 -27.68 -6.68
N CYS A 98 31.90 -28.40 -5.58
CA CYS A 98 32.05 -27.87 -4.22
C CYS A 98 33.48 -27.40 -3.96
N THR A 99 34.48 -28.12 -4.46
CA THR A 99 35.90 -27.71 -4.37
C THR A 99 36.12 -26.40 -5.12
N PHE A 100 35.55 -26.25 -6.33
CA PHE A 100 35.66 -25.02 -7.11
C PHE A 100 34.98 -23.82 -6.43
N LEU A 101 33.76 -23.98 -5.94
CA LEU A 101 33.03 -22.92 -5.25
C LEU A 101 33.76 -22.46 -3.99
N THR A 102 34.21 -23.43 -3.18
CA THR A 102 34.98 -23.18 -1.95
C THR A 102 36.29 -22.46 -2.26
N LYS A 103 37.05 -22.94 -3.26
CA LYS A 103 38.31 -22.31 -3.67
C LYS A 103 38.08 -20.89 -4.18
N THR A 104 37.05 -20.68 -5.01
CA THR A 104 36.71 -19.35 -5.53
C THR A 104 36.41 -18.35 -4.41
N THR A 105 35.68 -18.76 -3.38
CA THR A 105 35.39 -17.93 -2.20
C THR A 105 36.66 -17.59 -1.41
N LEU A 106 37.56 -18.56 -1.23
CA LEU A 106 38.83 -18.35 -0.52
C LEU A 106 39.82 -17.48 -1.33
N ASP A 107 39.91 -17.68 -2.63
CA ASP A 107 40.75 -16.87 -3.54
C ASP A 107 40.25 -15.40 -3.57
N TRP A 108 38.93 -15.19 -3.50
CA TRP A 108 38.34 -13.86 -3.35
C TRP A 108 38.73 -13.23 -2.01
N PHE A 109 38.64 -13.98 -0.91
CA PHE A 109 39.01 -13.47 0.42
C PHE A 109 40.50 -13.08 0.49
N GLU A 110 41.40 -13.86 -0.12
CA GLU A 110 42.81 -13.50 -0.20
C GLU A 110 43.02 -12.17 -0.95
N GLN A 111 42.32 -11.97 -2.08
CA GLN A 111 42.36 -10.71 -2.83
C GLN A 111 41.79 -9.55 -2.02
N PHE A 112 40.70 -9.77 -1.30
CA PHE A 112 40.08 -8.81 -0.40
C PHE A 112 41.07 -8.34 0.68
N CYS A 113 41.80 -9.26 1.31
CA CYS A 113 42.87 -8.92 2.26
C CYS A 113 44.04 -8.14 1.58
N GLN A 114 44.51 -8.60 0.42
CA GLN A 114 45.65 -7.98 -0.27
C GLN A 114 45.36 -6.55 -0.75
N LYS A 115 44.11 -6.25 -1.10
CA LYS A 115 43.66 -4.92 -1.55
C LYS A 115 43.20 -4.00 -0.41
N GLY A 116 43.43 -4.39 0.84
CA GLY A 116 43.12 -3.55 1.99
C GLY A 116 41.63 -3.49 2.33
N TYR A 117 40.93 -4.62 2.23
CA TYR A 117 39.51 -4.78 2.58
C TYR A 117 38.55 -3.95 1.71
N ASP A 118 38.81 -3.92 0.40
CA ASP A 118 37.97 -3.25 -0.59
C ASP A 118 36.66 -4.02 -0.80
N GLU A 119 35.55 -3.50 -0.25
CA GLU A 119 34.23 -4.14 -0.32
C GLU A 119 33.69 -4.24 -1.75
N ASP A 120 34.12 -3.38 -2.68
CA ASP A 120 33.63 -3.38 -4.07
C ASP A 120 34.02 -4.65 -4.84
N LEU A 121 35.03 -5.38 -4.37
CA LEU A 121 35.47 -6.66 -4.98
C LEU A 121 34.41 -7.76 -4.89
N VAL A 122 33.43 -7.65 -3.98
CA VAL A 122 32.36 -8.64 -3.84
C VAL A 122 31.45 -8.69 -5.08
N ALA A 123 31.38 -7.60 -5.85
CA ALA A 123 30.53 -7.51 -7.04
C ALA A 123 30.86 -8.56 -8.11
N ASP A 124 32.12 -9.00 -8.18
CA ASP A 124 32.58 -10.01 -9.13
C ASP A 124 32.32 -11.45 -8.65
N LEU A 125 32.02 -11.64 -7.36
CA LEU A 125 31.99 -12.96 -6.73
C LEU A 125 30.85 -13.86 -7.27
N PRO A 126 29.62 -13.36 -7.51
CA PRO A 126 28.56 -14.14 -8.15
C PRO A 126 28.96 -14.69 -9.53
N ASP A 127 29.55 -13.85 -10.38
CA ASP A 127 29.99 -14.27 -11.73
C ASP A 127 31.10 -15.33 -11.65
N ARG A 128 32.00 -15.23 -10.67
CA ARG A 128 33.04 -16.24 -10.43
C ARG A 128 32.49 -17.57 -9.96
N TRP A 129 31.45 -17.58 -9.11
CA TRP A 129 30.76 -18.83 -8.74
C TRP A 129 30.07 -19.45 -9.96
N LEU A 130 29.36 -18.66 -10.76
CA LEU A 130 28.68 -19.12 -11.97
C LEU A 130 29.64 -19.59 -13.07
N ALA A 131 30.92 -19.21 -13.02
CA ALA A 131 31.94 -19.72 -13.93
C ALA A 131 32.12 -21.25 -13.84
N CYS A 132 31.62 -21.91 -12.79
CA CYS A 132 31.58 -23.37 -12.72
C CYS A 132 30.77 -23.99 -13.86
N LEU A 133 29.77 -23.29 -14.41
CA LEU A 133 28.95 -23.76 -15.54
C LEU A 133 29.82 -24.12 -16.76
N PHE A 134 30.92 -23.40 -16.98
CA PHE A 134 31.85 -23.67 -18.09
C PHE A 134 32.75 -24.90 -17.88
N GLN A 135 32.69 -25.55 -16.71
CA GLN A 135 33.49 -26.74 -16.40
C GLN A 135 32.76 -28.05 -16.68
N PHE A 136 31.48 -27.99 -17.02
CA PHE A 136 30.64 -29.15 -17.29
C PHE A 136 30.17 -29.13 -18.75
N GLU A 137 29.80 -30.29 -19.27
CA GLU A 137 29.20 -30.41 -20.61
C GLU A 137 27.80 -29.77 -20.63
N GLU A 138 27.35 -29.31 -21.80
CA GLU A 138 26.01 -28.74 -21.97
C GLU A 138 24.92 -29.76 -21.57
N GLY A 139 23.89 -29.30 -20.84
CA GLY A 139 22.75 -30.13 -20.39
C GLY A 139 22.65 -30.30 -18.87
N PHE A 140 23.73 -30.08 -18.12
CA PHE A 140 23.72 -30.28 -16.67
C PHE A 140 23.34 -29.04 -15.83
N ASP A 141 22.85 -27.96 -16.45
CA ASP A 141 22.58 -26.69 -15.77
C ASP A 141 21.65 -26.84 -14.55
N CYS A 142 20.55 -27.60 -14.71
CA CYS A 142 19.60 -27.88 -13.63
C CYS A 142 20.23 -28.65 -12.46
N TRP A 143 21.18 -29.55 -12.76
CA TRP A 143 21.92 -30.32 -11.76
C TRP A 143 22.95 -29.43 -11.06
N ILE A 144 23.71 -28.63 -11.82
CA ILE A 144 24.70 -27.69 -11.31
C ILE A 144 24.04 -26.67 -10.37
N GLU A 145 22.93 -26.09 -10.79
CA GLU A 145 22.15 -25.15 -10.00
C GLU A 145 21.68 -25.76 -8.67
N ALA A 146 21.21 -27.01 -8.70
CA ALA A 146 20.82 -27.73 -7.50
C ALA A 146 21.98 -27.95 -6.53
N GLU A 147 23.16 -28.26 -7.05
CA GLU A 147 24.36 -28.49 -6.24
C GLU A 147 24.97 -27.17 -5.73
N ILE A 148 24.89 -26.05 -6.46
CA ILE A 148 25.25 -24.71 -5.96
C ILE A 148 24.37 -24.33 -4.76
N LEU A 149 23.05 -24.50 -4.88
CA LEU A 149 22.11 -24.23 -3.79
C LEU A 149 22.41 -25.12 -2.57
N ARG A 150 22.75 -26.39 -2.80
CA ARG A 150 23.11 -27.34 -1.75
C ARG A 150 24.41 -26.95 -1.04
N TRP A 151 25.44 -26.56 -1.79
CA TRP A 151 26.70 -26.05 -1.24
C TRP A 151 26.47 -24.81 -0.38
N GLY A 152 25.65 -23.87 -0.85
CA GLY A 152 25.25 -22.69 -0.08
C GLY A 152 24.58 -23.01 1.26
N GLN A 153 23.78 -24.08 1.29
CA GLN A 153 23.04 -24.48 2.49
C GLN A 153 23.88 -25.26 3.51
N HIS A 154 24.88 -26.02 3.05
CA HIS A 154 25.58 -26.99 3.90
C HIS A 154 27.06 -26.70 4.10
N ASP A 155 27.70 -26.07 3.13
CA ASP A 155 29.15 -25.93 3.08
C ASP A 155 29.59 -24.48 3.27
N LEU A 156 28.84 -23.50 2.73
CA LEU A 156 29.21 -22.08 2.76
C LEU A 156 29.45 -21.55 4.18
N ALA A 157 28.60 -21.92 5.15
CA ALA A 157 28.77 -21.53 6.55
C ALA A 157 30.11 -21.99 7.14
N ASN A 158 30.56 -23.19 6.80
CA ASN A 158 31.86 -23.68 7.25
C ASN A 158 33.03 -22.92 6.59
N VAL A 159 32.83 -22.44 5.36
CA VAL A 159 33.81 -21.62 4.64
C VAL A 159 33.90 -20.24 5.26
N THR A 160 32.77 -19.59 5.55
CA THR A 160 32.73 -18.25 6.15
C THR A 160 33.20 -18.26 7.61
N ASP A 161 32.92 -19.32 8.38
CA ASP A 161 33.43 -19.49 9.76
C ASP A 161 34.97 -19.52 9.86
N SER A 162 35.66 -19.80 8.74
CA SER A 162 37.13 -19.78 8.69
C SER A 162 37.72 -18.37 8.51
N LEU A 163 36.87 -17.36 8.27
CA LEU A 163 37.24 -15.96 8.07
C LEU A 163 37.16 -15.24 9.44
N LEU A 164 38.13 -14.38 9.77
CA LEU A 164 38.33 -13.87 11.14
C LEU A 164 37.83 -12.42 11.35
N ASP A 165 37.02 -11.85 10.44
CA ASP A 165 36.78 -10.38 10.38
C ASP A 165 35.32 -9.90 10.46
N GLY A 166 34.31 -10.77 10.36
CA GLY A 166 32.88 -10.40 10.42
C GLY A 166 32.33 -9.61 9.21
N ALA A 167 33.19 -8.94 8.44
CA ALA A 167 32.80 -8.10 7.31
C ALA A 167 32.76 -8.90 6.00
N ALA A 168 33.79 -9.73 5.76
CA ALA A 168 33.85 -10.64 4.62
C ALA A 168 32.75 -11.70 4.68
N GLU A 169 32.47 -12.23 5.87
CA GLU A 169 31.38 -13.19 6.12
C GLU A 169 30.04 -12.62 5.62
N ARG A 170 29.69 -11.41 6.07
CA ARG A 170 28.47 -10.72 5.64
C ARG A 170 28.45 -10.47 4.13
N LEU A 171 29.55 -9.99 3.55
CA LEU A 171 29.62 -9.70 2.12
C LEU A 171 29.41 -10.95 1.27
N ILE A 172 30.02 -12.07 1.66
CA ILE A 172 29.87 -13.36 0.98
C ILE A 172 28.44 -13.87 1.11
N GLU A 173 27.86 -13.85 2.31
CA GLU A 173 26.49 -14.30 2.56
C GLU A 173 25.46 -13.46 1.81
N ASP A 174 25.60 -12.13 1.82
CA ASP A 174 24.72 -11.21 1.10
C ASP A 174 24.81 -11.47 -0.42
N ALA A 175 26.03 -11.59 -0.97
CA ALA A 175 26.24 -11.86 -2.39
C ALA A 175 25.69 -13.23 -2.82
N PHE A 176 25.90 -14.27 -2.00
CA PHE A 176 25.35 -15.60 -2.28
C PHE A 176 23.82 -15.61 -2.21
N THR A 177 23.25 -14.93 -1.22
CA THR A 177 21.79 -14.83 -1.04
C THR A 177 21.15 -14.09 -2.21
N GLU A 178 21.73 -12.96 -2.64
CA GLU A 178 21.24 -12.20 -3.81
C GLU A 178 21.32 -13.03 -5.09
N MET A 179 22.44 -13.74 -5.33
CA MET A 179 22.59 -14.64 -6.48
C MET A 179 21.59 -15.80 -6.42
N ALA A 180 21.47 -16.49 -5.29
CA ALA A 180 20.61 -17.66 -5.13
C ALA A 180 19.13 -17.31 -5.32
N ALA A 181 18.69 -16.09 -4.99
CA ALA A 181 17.31 -15.64 -5.21
C ALA A 181 16.93 -15.53 -6.70
N GLU A 182 17.91 -15.31 -7.58
CA GLU A 182 17.70 -15.19 -9.03
C GLU A 182 17.73 -16.56 -9.74
N LEU A 183 18.14 -17.63 -9.05
CA LEU A 183 18.21 -18.99 -9.60
C LEU A 183 16.79 -19.59 -9.84
N PRO A 184 16.46 -20.05 -11.06
CA PRO A 184 15.12 -20.58 -11.41
C PRO A 184 14.61 -21.68 -10.46
N ARG A 185 15.47 -22.63 -10.08
CA ARG A 185 15.19 -23.71 -9.14
C ARG A 185 14.84 -23.18 -7.76
N GLN A 186 15.50 -22.14 -7.27
CA GLN A 186 15.19 -21.53 -5.98
C GLN A 186 13.81 -20.87 -6.00
N GLN A 187 13.44 -20.23 -7.12
CA GLN A 187 12.10 -19.65 -7.30
C GLN A 187 11.01 -20.74 -7.30
N LEU A 188 11.27 -21.88 -7.94
CA LEU A 188 10.37 -23.04 -7.93
C LEU A 188 10.22 -23.67 -6.54
N LEU A 189 11.32 -23.86 -5.80
CA LEU A 189 11.30 -24.37 -4.42
C LEU A 189 10.52 -23.45 -3.47
N TYR A 190 10.68 -22.13 -3.62
CA TYR A 190 9.92 -21.15 -2.85
C TYR A 190 8.42 -21.24 -3.16
N ARG A 191 8.06 -21.29 -4.45
CA ARG A 191 6.66 -21.41 -4.90
C ARG A 191 6.02 -22.73 -4.42
N ARG A 192 6.76 -23.84 -4.46
CA ARG A 192 6.31 -25.14 -3.95
C ARG A 192 5.99 -25.08 -2.45
N THR A 193 6.89 -24.50 -1.67
CA THR A 193 6.73 -24.36 -0.21
C THR A 193 5.47 -23.55 0.12
N HIS A 194 5.23 -22.48 -0.64
CA HIS A 194 4.03 -21.67 -0.51
C HIS A 194 2.74 -22.46 -0.79
N LEU A 195 2.69 -23.24 -1.89
CA LEU A 195 1.50 -24.03 -2.24
C LEU A 195 1.21 -25.14 -1.23
N ILE A 196 2.24 -25.80 -0.69
CA ILE A 196 2.06 -26.83 0.35
C ILE A 196 1.45 -26.22 1.63
N ALA A 197 1.87 -25.02 2.01
CA ALA A 197 1.28 -24.31 3.13
C ALA A 197 -0.20 -23.96 2.86
N LYS A 198 -0.52 -23.51 1.64
CA LYS A 198 -1.90 -23.23 1.18
C LYS A 198 -2.79 -24.48 1.25
N GLN A 199 -2.32 -25.61 0.76
CA GLN A 199 -3.07 -26.87 0.79
C GLN A 199 -3.42 -27.29 2.22
N LYS A 200 -2.45 -27.22 3.15
CA LYS A 200 -2.68 -27.55 4.57
C LYS A 200 -3.74 -26.65 5.21
N HIS A 201 -3.77 -25.36 4.85
CA HIS A 201 -4.76 -24.42 5.34
C HIS A 201 -6.18 -24.76 4.85
N LEU A 202 -6.33 -25.01 3.54
CA LEU A 202 -7.62 -25.36 2.94
C LEU A 202 -8.23 -26.63 3.57
N ILE A 203 -7.40 -27.66 3.79
CA ILE A 203 -7.82 -28.91 4.42
C ILE A 203 -8.26 -28.68 5.88
N ALA A 204 -7.58 -27.80 6.62
CA ALA A 204 -7.95 -27.48 8.00
C ALA A 204 -9.28 -26.72 8.07
N GLU A 205 -9.53 -25.78 7.16
CA GLU A 205 -10.80 -25.03 7.09
C GLU A 205 -11.99 -25.93 6.74
N GLN A 206 -11.77 -26.91 5.85
CA GLN A 206 -12.79 -27.90 5.48
C GLN A 206 -13.28 -28.68 6.70
N GLN A 207 -12.38 -29.02 7.64
CA GLN A 207 -12.71 -29.76 8.86
C GLN A 207 -13.45 -28.93 9.93
N MET A 208 -13.50 -27.61 9.79
CA MET A 208 -14.12 -26.70 10.78
C MET A 208 -15.58 -26.36 10.50
N THR A 209 -16.15 -26.83 9.38
CA THR A 209 -17.54 -26.52 9.00
C THR A 209 -18.55 -27.44 9.69
N PHE A 210 -18.98 -27.06 10.90
CA PHE A 210 -20.24 -27.58 11.47
C PHE A 210 -21.38 -26.58 11.23
N PRO A 211 -22.55 -27.01 10.71
CA PRO A 211 -23.75 -26.17 10.72
C PRO A 211 -24.22 -25.95 12.17
N HIS A 212 -23.97 -24.76 12.70
CA HIS A 212 -24.30 -24.41 14.08
C HIS A 212 -25.81 -24.11 14.23
N ARG A 213 -26.55 -25.12 14.73
CA ARG A 213 -27.77 -25.04 15.58
C ARG A 213 -29.14 -25.27 14.91
N ALA A 214 -29.96 -26.12 15.54
CA ALA A 214 -31.39 -26.28 15.26
C ALA A 214 -32.20 -25.05 15.73
N VAL A 215 -33.11 -24.56 14.87
CA VAL A 215 -33.96 -23.39 15.10
C VAL A 215 -34.96 -23.67 16.25
N LYS A 216 -34.98 -22.79 17.26
CA LYS A 216 -35.96 -22.84 18.37
C LYS A 216 -37.00 -21.73 18.21
N TYR A 217 -38.28 -22.08 18.38
CA TYR A 217 -39.41 -21.16 18.38
C TYR A 217 -39.68 -20.65 19.82
N GLY A 218 -39.82 -19.33 20.00
CA GLY A 218 -40.11 -18.73 21.32
C GLY A 218 -41.59 -18.30 21.46
N SER A 219 -42.19 -18.57 22.62
CA SER A 219 -43.57 -18.23 22.99
C SER A 219 -43.62 -16.92 23.79
N ALA A 220 -44.09 -15.83 23.16
CA ALA A 220 -43.94 -14.46 23.65
C ALA A 220 -44.87 -14.07 24.81
N ASN A 221 -44.33 -13.91 26.03
CA ASN A 221 -45.05 -13.36 27.20
C ASN A 221 -44.46 -12.00 27.68
N GLU A 222 -45.27 -11.22 28.40
CA GLU A 222 -45.07 -9.78 28.68
C GLU A 222 -43.76 -9.41 29.42
N ARG A 223 -43.18 -10.31 30.21
CA ARG A 223 -41.84 -10.14 30.81
C ARG A 223 -40.71 -10.18 29.78
N GLU A 224 -40.84 -10.93 28.70
CA GLU A 224 -39.84 -10.96 27.62
C GLU A 224 -39.80 -9.65 26.84
N ARG A 225 -40.92 -8.89 26.80
CA ARG A 225 -41.01 -7.61 26.08
C ARG A 225 -40.19 -6.49 26.72
N ILE A 226 -40.06 -6.49 28.05
CA ILE A 226 -39.22 -5.53 28.78
C ILE A 226 -37.73 -5.86 28.60
N LEU A 227 -37.39 -7.15 28.51
CA LEU A 227 -36.05 -7.62 28.15
C LEU A 227 -35.71 -7.38 26.66
N SER A 228 -36.71 -7.34 25.77
CA SER A 228 -36.55 -7.15 24.33
C SER A 228 -36.64 -5.70 23.87
N ALA A 229 -36.44 -4.71 24.75
CA ALA A 229 -36.12 -3.34 24.32
C ALA A 229 -34.85 -3.43 23.47
N ALA A 230 -35.02 -3.53 22.15
CA ALA A 230 -33.95 -3.87 21.24
C ALA A 230 -32.89 -2.77 21.30
N GLN A 231 -31.82 -3.03 22.05
CA GLN A 231 -30.54 -2.36 21.89
C GLN A 231 -30.02 -2.75 20.52
N VAL A 232 -30.62 -2.25 19.44
CA VAL A 232 -30.08 -2.43 18.09
C VAL A 232 -28.76 -1.69 18.09
N PRO A 233 -27.61 -2.40 18.13
CA PRO A 233 -26.33 -1.73 18.22
C PRO A 233 -26.17 -0.95 16.92
N THR A 234 -26.04 0.36 16.99
CA THR A 234 -25.78 1.15 15.79
C THR A 234 -24.43 0.74 15.22
N MET A 235 -24.24 0.82 13.89
CA MET A 235 -22.91 0.58 13.29
C MET A 235 -21.81 1.46 13.91
N PHE A 236 -22.19 2.66 14.38
CA PHE A 236 -21.31 3.55 15.10
C PHE A 236 -20.87 3.00 16.47
N GLU A 237 -21.76 2.34 17.22
CA GLU A 237 -21.40 1.69 18.48
C GLU A 237 -20.69 0.36 18.27
N GLY A 238 -21.05 -0.38 17.21
CA GLY A 238 -20.39 -1.61 16.80
C GLY A 238 -19.02 -1.42 16.13
N GLN A 239 -18.54 -0.19 15.94
CA GLN A 239 -17.30 0.07 15.19
C GLN A 239 -16.07 -0.62 15.79
N ILE A 240 -16.01 -0.80 17.12
CA ILE A 240 -14.87 -1.43 17.78
C ILE A 240 -14.81 -2.91 17.38
N THR A 241 -15.94 -3.62 17.49
CA THR A 241 -16.07 -5.02 17.07
C THR A 241 -15.81 -5.17 15.58
N PHE A 242 -16.36 -4.29 14.75
CA PHE A 242 -16.09 -4.28 13.31
C PHE A 242 -14.59 -4.12 13.01
N LEU A 243 -13.92 -3.13 13.61
CA LEU A 243 -12.48 -2.94 13.40
C LEU A 243 -11.67 -4.13 13.93
N GLN A 244 -12.09 -4.78 15.01
CA GLN A 244 -11.47 -6.03 15.49
C GLN A 244 -11.62 -7.15 14.47
N GLN A 245 -12.79 -7.32 13.85
CA GLN A 245 -13.00 -8.31 12.79
C GLN A 245 -12.12 -8.03 11.57
N VAL A 246 -12.01 -6.77 11.14
CA VAL A 246 -11.12 -6.40 10.02
C VAL A 246 -9.64 -6.68 10.35
N ARG A 247 -9.22 -6.55 11.62
CA ARG A 247 -7.84 -6.91 12.04
C ARG A 247 -7.54 -8.41 11.92
N GLN A 248 -8.55 -9.27 11.89
CA GLN A 248 -8.38 -10.71 11.71
C GLN A 248 -8.30 -11.12 10.23
N ILE A 249 -8.58 -10.20 9.30
CA ILE A 249 -8.41 -10.47 7.86
C ILE A 249 -6.92 -10.68 7.59
N LYS A 250 -6.61 -11.70 6.80
CA LYS A 250 -5.27 -12.04 6.34
C LYS A 250 -5.26 -12.22 4.84
N TRP A 251 -4.09 -12.04 4.24
CA TRP A 251 -3.87 -12.46 2.86
C TRP A 251 -3.91 -13.98 2.82
N PHE A 252 -4.84 -14.53 2.06
CA PHE A 252 -4.88 -15.96 1.75
C PHE A 252 -3.98 -16.25 0.54
N ASP A 253 -4.12 -15.43 -0.50
CA ASP A 253 -3.24 -15.35 -1.67
C ASP A 253 -2.69 -13.93 -1.78
N LEU A 254 -1.43 -13.80 -2.21
CA LEU A 254 -0.86 -12.51 -2.59
C LEU A 254 -1.27 -12.14 -4.02
N LEU A 255 -1.30 -10.85 -4.31
CA LEU A 255 -1.54 -10.38 -5.67
C LEU A 255 -0.38 -10.80 -6.58
N PRO A 256 -0.64 -11.21 -7.84
CA PRO A 256 0.42 -11.51 -8.79
C PRO A 256 1.37 -10.33 -8.94
N ASP A 257 2.67 -10.58 -9.11
CA ASP A 257 3.57 -9.50 -9.45
C ASP A 257 3.20 -8.92 -10.82
N LYS A 258 3.14 -7.59 -10.88
CA LYS A 258 2.75 -6.80 -12.05
C LYS A 258 3.87 -5.86 -12.41
N LYS A 259 4.11 -5.74 -13.72
CA LYS A 259 5.10 -4.82 -14.25
C LYS A 259 4.64 -3.37 -14.06
N LEU A 260 5.60 -2.46 -14.00
CA LEU A 260 5.34 -1.03 -13.85
C LEU A 260 4.61 -0.50 -15.10
N PRO A 261 3.41 0.09 -14.98
CA PRO A 261 2.67 0.56 -16.14
C PRO A 261 3.29 1.83 -16.75
N PHE A 262 3.22 1.97 -18.08
CA PHE A 262 3.59 3.19 -18.81
C PHE A 262 2.70 3.43 -20.03
N LEU A 263 2.67 4.68 -20.51
CA LEU A 263 2.00 5.08 -21.75
C LEU A 263 3.01 5.29 -22.88
N TYR A 264 2.58 5.16 -24.13
CA TYR A 264 3.40 5.58 -25.28
C TYR A 264 3.17 7.04 -25.64
N GLN A 265 4.25 7.78 -25.87
CA GLN A 265 4.20 9.06 -26.57
C GLN A 265 4.03 8.84 -28.09
N PRO A 266 3.54 9.84 -28.85
CA PRO A 266 3.40 9.72 -30.31
C PRO A 266 4.69 9.34 -31.06
N ARG A 267 5.87 9.57 -30.46
CA ARG A 267 7.18 9.19 -31.01
C ARG A 267 7.69 7.82 -30.55
N GLY A 268 6.86 7.02 -29.88
CA GLY A 268 7.19 5.69 -29.37
C GLY A 268 7.94 5.66 -28.03
N ALA A 269 8.27 6.82 -27.44
CA ALA A 269 8.93 6.88 -26.14
C ALA A 269 7.98 6.50 -24.99
N LYS A 270 8.51 5.80 -23.98
CA LYS A 270 7.77 5.45 -22.75
C LYS A 270 7.52 6.70 -21.91
N LEU A 271 6.29 6.91 -21.46
CA LEU A 271 5.85 7.98 -20.59
C LEU A 271 5.31 7.41 -19.28
N PHE A 272 5.94 7.76 -18.16
CA PHE A 272 5.49 7.35 -16.83
C PHE A 272 4.62 8.45 -16.20
N VAL A 273 3.41 8.09 -15.75
CA VAL A 273 2.48 9.04 -15.12
C VAL A 273 2.64 8.98 -13.62
N ILE A 274 2.95 10.11 -12.99
CA ILE A 274 3.18 10.22 -11.55
C ILE A 274 2.07 11.05 -10.91
N ALA A 275 1.29 10.44 -10.03
CA ALA A 275 0.28 11.13 -9.24
C ALA A 275 0.91 11.68 -7.94
N HIS A 276 0.89 12.99 -7.74
CA HIS A 276 1.28 13.63 -6.49
C HIS A 276 0.03 14.20 -5.83
N LEU A 277 -0.54 13.44 -4.90
CA LEU A 277 -1.83 13.73 -4.25
C LEU A 277 -1.63 14.55 -2.98
N PHE A 278 -2.51 15.53 -2.76
CA PHE A 278 -2.39 16.48 -1.65
C PHE A 278 -1.03 17.19 -1.70
N SER A 279 -0.63 17.59 -2.90
CA SER A 279 0.72 18.09 -3.17
C SER A 279 1.06 19.40 -2.47
N GLY A 280 0.05 20.08 -1.91
CA GLY A 280 0.16 21.48 -1.53
C GLY A 280 0.42 22.37 -2.74
N ARG A 281 0.81 23.61 -2.46
CA ARG A 281 1.12 24.62 -3.49
C ARG A 281 2.42 24.28 -4.23
N ARG A 282 2.48 24.62 -5.51
CA ARG A 282 3.72 24.59 -6.31
C ARG A 282 4.71 25.67 -5.87
N ARG A 283 5.99 25.30 -5.75
CA ARG A 283 7.09 26.21 -5.39
C ARG A 283 8.43 25.65 -5.87
N GLU A 284 9.45 26.51 -5.88
CA GLU A 284 10.81 26.07 -6.17
C GLU A 284 11.28 25.01 -5.15
N GLY A 285 12.00 24.01 -5.65
CA GLY A 285 12.49 22.86 -4.92
C GLY A 285 11.39 21.95 -4.37
N ASP A 286 10.16 21.99 -4.90
CA ASP A 286 9.11 21.05 -4.50
C ASP A 286 9.31 19.67 -5.12
N VAL A 287 8.48 18.72 -4.71
CA VAL A 287 8.55 17.33 -5.22
C VAL A 287 8.39 17.31 -6.73
N HIS A 288 7.47 18.10 -7.30
CA HIS A 288 7.18 18.08 -8.72
C HIS A 288 8.40 18.50 -9.54
N GLU A 289 9.04 19.61 -9.17
CA GLU A 289 10.26 20.05 -9.83
C GLU A 289 11.38 19.00 -9.69
N ARG A 290 11.54 18.43 -8.49
CA ARG A 290 12.57 17.42 -8.24
C ARG A 290 12.32 16.10 -8.99
N LEU A 291 11.06 15.72 -9.22
CA LEU A 291 10.71 14.56 -10.06
C LEU A 291 11.20 14.80 -11.50
N HIS A 292 10.94 15.97 -12.07
CA HIS A 292 11.41 16.32 -13.41
C HIS A 292 12.94 16.37 -13.48
N PHE A 293 13.60 17.01 -12.51
CA PHE A 293 15.06 17.07 -12.43
C PHE A 293 15.71 15.68 -12.45
N TRP A 294 15.22 14.73 -11.64
CA TRP A 294 15.77 13.38 -11.61
C TRP A 294 15.43 12.57 -12.86
N ALA A 295 14.22 12.76 -13.41
CA ALA A 295 13.81 12.06 -14.62
C ALA A 295 14.67 12.46 -15.82
N GLU A 296 14.94 13.76 -15.99
CA GLU A 296 15.83 14.28 -17.03
C GLU A 296 17.23 13.69 -16.93
N ARG A 297 17.81 13.65 -15.72
CA ARG A 297 19.14 13.05 -15.49
C ARG A 297 19.21 11.56 -15.82
N LYS A 298 18.09 10.83 -15.75
CA LYS A 298 18.00 9.42 -16.12
C LYS A 298 17.48 9.18 -17.54
N GLY A 299 17.21 10.23 -18.32
CA GLY A 299 16.64 10.10 -19.66
C GLY A 299 15.22 9.49 -19.66
N LEU A 300 14.45 9.69 -18.59
CA LEU A 300 13.08 9.20 -18.46
C LEU A 300 12.08 10.28 -18.83
N HIS A 301 11.01 9.92 -19.54
CA HIS A 301 9.89 10.82 -19.76
C HIS A 301 8.81 10.58 -18.72
N ILE A 302 8.46 11.64 -17.98
CA ILE A 302 7.42 11.60 -16.96
C ILE A 302 6.35 12.66 -17.22
N LEU A 303 5.13 12.41 -16.73
CA LEU A 303 4.06 13.39 -16.62
C LEU A 303 3.59 13.41 -15.16
N VAL A 304 3.67 14.58 -14.51
CA VAL A 304 3.34 14.72 -13.09
C VAL A 304 1.97 15.40 -12.92
N LEU A 305 1.13 14.80 -12.08
CA LEU A 305 -0.16 15.34 -11.63
C LEU A 305 -0.06 15.80 -10.19
N SER A 306 0.28 17.08 -9.95
CA SER A 306 0.35 17.65 -8.59
C SER A 306 -1.00 18.19 -8.12
N LEU A 307 -1.86 17.27 -7.71
CA LEU A 307 -3.27 17.54 -7.44
C LEU A 307 -3.46 18.11 -6.03
N ASP A 308 -3.74 19.41 -5.99
CA ASP A 308 -4.17 20.11 -4.79
C ASP A 308 -5.02 21.33 -5.18
N THR A 309 -6.03 21.67 -4.37
CA THR A 309 -6.82 22.90 -4.55
C THR A 309 -5.99 24.17 -4.48
N ALA A 310 -4.81 24.11 -3.83
CA ALA A 310 -3.82 25.19 -3.86
C ALA A 310 -3.22 25.43 -5.26
N ASN A 311 -3.24 24.43 -6.14
CA ASN A 311 -2.72 24.54 -7.50
C ASN A 311 -3.84 24.85 -8.50
N SER A 312 -4.97 24.15 -8.39
CA SER A 312 -6.16 24.39 -9.21
C SER A 312 -7.42 24.00 -8.46
N VAL A 313 -8.39 24.91 -8.36
CA VAL A 313 -9.70 24.62 -7.77
C VAL A 313 -10.49 23.60 -8.60
N GLU A 314 -10.28 23.59 -9.92
CA GLU A 314 -10.95 22.67 -10.84
C GLU A 314 -10.22 21.32 -10.91
N PHE A 315 -8.95 21.33 -11.31
CA PHE A 315 -8.17 20.12 -11.56
C PHE A 315 -7.50 19.54 -10.31
N GLY A 316 -7.33 20.32 -9.25
CA GLY A 316 -6.67 19.89 -8.02
C GLY A 316 -7.62 19.46 -6.90
N ASN A 317 -8.94 19.56 -7.10
CA ASN A 317 -9.93 19.17 -6.10
C ASN A 317 -10.01 17.65 -5.95
N LEU A 318 -9.49 17.12 -4.84
CA LEU A 318 -9.52 15.68 -4.54
C LEU A 318 -10.74 15.25 -3.71
N ASN A 319 -11.80 16.05 -3.61
CA ASN A 319 -13.03 15.61 -2.95
C ASN A 319 -13.61 14.38 -3.68
N HIS A 320 -14.07 13.36 -2.94
CA HIS A 320 -14.63 12.13 -3.51
C HIS A 320 -15.78 12.31 -4.54
N ARG A 321 -16.44 13.48 -4.56
CA ARG A 321 -17.52 13.83 -5.51
C ARG A 321 -17.04 14.67 -6.69
N SER A 322 -15.78 15.07 -6.71
CA SER A 322 -15.23 15.91 -7.78
C SER A 322 -15.06 15.11 -9.08
N VAL A 323 -15.08 15.84 -10.20
CA VAL A 323 -14.74 15.28 -11.52
C VAL A 323 -13.29 14.76 -11.50
N THR A 324 -12.38 15.53 -10.93
CA THR A 324 -10.96 15.19 -10.76
C THR A 324 -10.76 13.85 -10.08
N TRP A 325 -11.43 13.60 -8.94
CA TRP A 325 -11.34 12.30 -8.28
C TRP A 325 -11.89 11.17 -9.15
N GLY A 326 -13.02 11.39 -9.84
CA GLY A 326 -13.58 10.41 -10.76
C GLY A 326 -12.62 10.04 -11.90
N LYS A 327 -11.97 11.03 -12.52
CA LYS A 327 -10.99 10.83 -13.60
C LYS A 327 -9.71 10.17 -13.08
N LEU A 328 -9.22 10.60 -11.91
CA LEU A 328 -8.07 10.00 -11.26
C LEU A 328 -8.32 8.52 -10.93
N LEU A 329 -9.50 8.19 -10.38
CA LEU A 329 -9.87 6.81 -10.07
C LEU A 329 -9.94 5.95 -11.34
N GLN A 330 -10.43 6.51 -12.45
CA GLN A 330 -10.39 5.81 -13.75
C GLN A 330 -8.95 5.48 -14.14
N LEU A 331 -8.00 6.42 -14.06
CA LEU A 331 -6.58 6.17 -14.36
C LEU A 331 -5.96 5.07 -13.49
N TYR A 332 -6.30 5.01 -12.20
CA TYR A 332 -5.86 3.91 -11.34
C TYR A 332 -6.49 2.57 -11.75
N GLN A 333 -7.80 2.55 -12.03
CA GLN A 333 -8.53 1.34 -12.41
C GLN A 333 -8.03 0.74 -13.74
N SER A 334 -7.63 1.58 -14.69
CA SER A 334 -7.11 1.15 -15.99
C SER A 334 -5.57 0.98 -16.03
N GLY A 335 -4.90 1.11 -14.88
CA GLY A 335 -3.46 0.90 -14.77
C GLY A 335 -2.63 1.92 -15.55
N HIS A 336 -3.01 3.20 -15.54
CA HIS A 336 -2.29 4.28 -16.21
C HIS A 336 -1.34 5.06 -15.29
N ILE A 337 -1.42 4.87 -13.97
CA ILE A 337 -0.54 5.54 -12.99
C ILE A 337 0.69 4.66 -12.73
N SER A 338 1.88 5.18 -13.00
CA SER A 338 3.16 4.48 -12.77
C SER A 338 3.64 4.62 -11.33
N ALA A 339 3.49 5.81 -10.75
CA ALA A 339 3.92 6.07 -9.38
C ALA A 339 2.99 7.04 -8.67
N THR A 340 2.90 6.93 -7.36
CA THR A 340 2.14 7.86 -6.53
C THR A 340 2.95 8.35 -5.34
N LEU A 341 2.93 9.66 -5.10
CA LEU A 341 3.30 10.27 -3.83
C LEU A 341 2.06 10.87 -3.19
N THR A 342 1.80 10.60 -1.91
CA THR A 342 0.68 11.20 -1.19
C THR A 342 1.12 11.73 0.18
N GLY A 343 0.67 12.93 0.52
CA GLY A 343 0.83 13.56 1.84
C GLY A 343 -0.52 13.94 2.43
N ALA A 344 -1.40 12.95 2.64
CA ALA A 344 -2.80 13.21 2.98
C ALA A 344 -2.95 14.06 4.27
N PRO A 345 -3.91 15.01 4.32
CA PRO A 345 -4.09 15.88 5.47
C PRO A 345 -4.25 15.11 6.80
N CYS A 346 -3.39 15.43 7.77
CA CYS A 346 -3.31 14.72 9.04
C CYS A 346 -4.11 15.34 10.19
N GLU A 347 -4.91 16.40 9.96
CA GLU A 347 -5.58 17.19 11.01
C GLU A 347 -6.35 16.34 12.03
N THR A 348 -7.03 15.28 11.57
CA THR A 348 -7.85 14.40 12.43
C THR A 348 -7.14 13.10 12.83
N TRP A 349 -5.85 12.97 12.50
CA TRP A 349 -5.00 11.80 12.72
C TRP A 349 -3.72 12.12 13.48
N SER A 350 -3.41 13.41 13.70
CA SER A 350 -2.20 13.84 14.39
C SER A 350 -2.31 13.61 15.89
N ALA A 351 -1.27 13.01 16.46
CA ALA A 351 -1.16 12.83 17.90
C ALA A 351 -1.01 14.15 18.67
N ALA A 352 -0.68 15.24 17.99
CA ALA A 352 -0.68 16.58 18.58
C ALA A 352 -2.05 16.95 19.17
N CYS A 353 -3.15 16.40 18.67
CA CYS A 353 -4.49 16.60 19.24
C CYS A 353 -4.67 15.92 20.62
N HIS A 354 -3.80 14.97 20.98
CA HIS A 354 -3.82 14.26 22.27
C HIS A 354 -2.82 14.83 23.29
N CYS A 355 -1.98 15.79 22.89
CA CYS A 355 -1.00 16.41 23.79
C CYS A 355 -1.60 17.60 24.53
N ASN A 356 -1.24 17.77 25.82
CA ASN A 356 -1.43 19.06 26.49
C ASN A 356 -0.44 20.05 25.86
N ILE A 357 -0.95 21.21 25.41
CA ILE A 357 -0.09 22.26 24.89
C ILE A 357 0.28 23.20 26.05
N VAL A 358 1.58 23.28 26.33
CA VAL A 358 2.16 24.22 27.28
C VAL A 358 2.54 25.49 26.52
N SER A 359 2.20 26.66 27.04
CA SER A 359 2.62 27.96 26.49
C SER A 359 4.12 28.17 26.68
N ALA A 360 4.71 29.17 25.99
CA ALA A 360 6.11 29.54 26.19
C ALA A 360 6.43 29.92 27.65
N ASP A 361 5.42 30.41 28.39
CA ASP A 361 5.53 30.81 29.79
C ASP A 361 5.37 29.65 30.79
N GLY A 362 5.26 28.40 30.30
CA GLY A 362 5.12 27.21 31.14
C GLY A 362 3.70 26.95 31.66
N GLU A 363 2.73 27.79 31.31
CA GLU A 363 1.33 27.59 31.69
C GLU A 363 0.63 26.61 30.74
N GLU A 364 -0.16 25.67 31.26
CA GLU A 364 -1.01 24.83 30.42
C GLU A 364 -2.05 25.70 29.73
N ALA A 365 -2.09 25.66 28.39
CA ALA A 365 -3.13 26.35 27.65
C ALA A 365 -4.51 25.82 28.07
N PRO A 366 -5.50 26.69 28.33
CA PRO A 366 -6.80 26.25 28.82
C PRO A 366 -7.44 25.26 27.84
N LYS A 367 -7.76 24.04 28.31
CA LYS A 367 -8.30 22.92 27.50
C LYS A 367 -9.46 23.30 26.56
N ARG A 368 -10.22 24.34 26.88
CA ARG A 368 -11.32 24.88 26.04
C ARG A 368 -10.87 25.49 24.70
N LYS A 369 -9.59 25.89 24.55
CA LYS A 369 -9.07 26.52 23.32
C LYS A 369 -8.39 25.56 22.35
N LEU A 370 -8.15 24.30 22.76
CA LEU A 370 -7.43 23.32 21.94
C LEU A 370 -8.39 22.38 21.21
N PRO A 371 -8.10 21.98 19.95
CA PRO A 371 -8.88 20.95 19.27
C PRO A 371 -8.79 19.64 20.06
N ARG A 372 -9.93 19.12 20.53
CA ARG A 372 -9.96 17.79 21.15
C ARG A 372 -9.73 16.70 20.11
N PRO A 373 -9.23 15.51 20.51
CA PRO A 373 -9.21 14.35 19.64
C PRO A 373 -10.59 14.02 19.08
N LEU A 374 -10.64 13.63 17.80
CA LEU A 374 -11.86 13.17 17.14
C LEU A 374 -11.95 11.64 17.05
N ARG A 375 -10.82 10.95 17.28
CA ARG A 375 -10.62 9.51 17.16
C ARG A 375 -9.66 9.04 18.26
N ASP A 376 -9.68 7.74 18.51
CA ASP A 376 -8.64 7.03 19.25
C ASP A 376 -8.30 5.71 18.51
N THR A 377 -7.34 4.94 19.03
CA THR A 377 -6.91 3.65 18.42
C THR A 377 -8.05 2.63 18.25
N ASN A 378 -9.10 2.68 19.07
CA ASN A 378 -10.24 1.75 19.04
C ASN A 378 -11.44 2.31 18.25
N ARG A 379 -11.64 3.62 18.26
CA ARG A 379 -12.74 4.33 17.60
C ARG A 379 -12.22 5.23 16.48
N LEU A 380 -11.66 4.58 15.46
CA LEU A 380 -11.07 5.23 14.28
C LEU A 380 -12.13 5.98 13.43
N LEU A 381 -13.41 5.63 13.54
CA LEU A 381 -14.50 6.25 12.79
C LEU A 381 -15.25 7.33 13.58
N GLY A 382 -14.76 7.68 14.77
CA GLY A 382 -15.26 8.79 15.56
C GLY A 382 -15.52 8.46 17.02
N LEU A 383 -15.11 9.37 17.90
CA LEU A 383 -15.49 9.37 19.31
C LEU A 383 -16.97 9.74 19.50
N LYS A 384 -17.52 9.39 20.66
CA LYS A 384 -18.87 9.83 21.06
C LYS A 384 -18.89 11.33 21.33
N TRP A 385 -20.09 11.93 21.27
CA TRP A 385 -20.36 13.31 21.66
C TRP A 385 -19.60 14.39 20.87
N LEU A 386 -19.34 14.13 19.58
CA LEU A 386 -18.77 15.13 18.69
C LEU A 386 -19.84 16.13 18.24
N SER A 387 -19.48 17.41 18.21
CA SER A 387 -20.29 18.46 17.61
C SER A 387 -20.42 18.29 16.09
N LEU A 388 -21.40 18.95 15.49
CA LEU A 388 -21.59 18.90 14.03
C LEU A 388 -20.35 19.39 13.26
N ARG A 389 -19.63 20.40 13.77
CA ARG A 389 -18.39 20.90 13.17
C ARG A 389 -17.30 19.85 13.19
N GLU A 390 -17.14 19.15 14.31
CA GLU A 390 -16.17 18.07 14.47
C GLU A 390 -16.51 16.86 13.60
N LEU A 391 -17.80 16.51 13.49
CA LEU A 391 -18.26 15.44 12.60
C LEU A 391 -17.95 15.73 11.13
N ARG A 392 -18.08 16.98 10.68
CA ARG A 392 -17.70 17.38 9.31
C ARG A 392 -16.20 17.21 9.06
N ARG A 393 -15.36 17.68 10.00
CA ARG A 393 -13.90 17.50 9.92
C ARG A 393 -13.50 16.03 9.93
N LEU A 394 -14.06 15.25 10.87
CA LEU A 394 -13.87 13.82 10.96
C LEU A 394 -14.22 13.13 9.64
N ARG A 395 -15.39 13.43 9.08
CA ARG A 395 -15.84 12.86 7.79
C ARG A 395 -14.83 13.16 6.69
N GLN A 396 -14.38 14.41 6.56
CA GLN A 396 -13.42 14.80 5.53
C GLN A 396 -12.09 14.06 5.69
N GLY A 397 -11.53 14.03 6.89
CA GLY A 397 -10.28 13.29 7.17
C GLY A 397 -10.42 11.77 7.00
N THR A 398 -11.61 11.20 7.22
CA THR A 398 -11.87 9.77 6.93
C THR A 398 -11.88 9.55 5.43
N LEU A 399 -12.53 10.43 4.65
CA LEU A 399 -12.60 10.31 3.20
C LEU A 399 -11.20 10.37 2.57
N PHE A 400 -10.36 11.33 2.95
CA PHE A 400 -8.99 11.40 2.41
C PHE A 400 -8.14 10.19 2.74
N PHE A 401 -8.27 9.65 3.95
CA PHE A 401 -7.63 8.40 4.31
C PHE A 401 -8.13 7.23 3.44
N MET A 402 -9.45 7.08 3.27
CA MET A 402 -10.02 6.00 2.44
C MET A 402 -9.65 6.15 0.97
N GLN A 403 -9.58 7.37 0.46
CA GLN A 403 -9.10 7.66 -0.89
C GLN A 403 -7.64 7.24 -1.07
N SER A 404 -6.78 7.58 -0.11
CA SER A 404 -5.37 7.14 -0.11
C SER A 404 -5.27 5.62 -0.10
N LEU A 405 -6.05 4.95 0.77
CA LEU A 405 -6.11 3.49 0.85
C LEU A 405 -6.54 2.85 -0.48
N ILE A 406 -7.55 3.39 -1.15
CA ILE A 406 -8.01 2.91 -2.46
C ILE A 406 -6.88 3.03 -3.49
N THR A 407 -6.15 4.15 -3.52
CA THR A 407 -5.04 4.33 -4.47
C THR A 407 -3.85 3.40 -4.17
N MET A 408 -3.57 3.11 -2.90
CA MET A 408 -2.57 2.09 -2.51
C MET A 408 -2.98 0.71 -3.01
N ALA A 409 -4.24 0.32 -2.80
CA ALA A 409 -4.77 -0.96 -3.26
C ALA A 409 -4.68 -1.10 -4.79
N TRP A 410 -5.07 -0.06 -5.54
CA TRP A 410 -4.92 -0.07 -6.99
C TRP A 410 -3.46 -0.13 -7.43
N SER A 411 -2.54 0.50 -6.70
CA SER A 411 -1.12 0.47 -7.05
C SER A 411 -0.55 -0.95 -6.92
N LEU A 412 -0.95 -1.69 -5.87
CA LEU A 412 -0.62 -3.11 -5.76
C LEU A 412 -1.20 -3.95 -6.90
N VAL A 413 -2.47 -3.71 -7.27
CA VAL A 413 -3.16 -4.45 -8.34
C VAL A 413 -2.56 -4.18 -9.72
N THR A 414 -2.03 -2.98 -9.96
CA THR A 414 -1.57 -2.53 -11.28
C THR A 414 -0.06 -2.59 -11.47
N GLY A 415 0.70 -2.88 -10.40
CA GLY A 415 2.16 -2.88 -10.44
C GLY A 415 2.81 -1.51 -10.26
N ALA A 416 2.02 -0.49 -9.94
CA ALA A 416 2.50 0.86 -9.71
C ALA A 416 3.25 1.00 -8.37
N ILE A 417 4.16 1.97 -8.33
CA ILE A 417 4.92 2.31 -7.13
C ILE A 417 4.10 3.29 -6.27
N TYR A 418 4.22 3.19 -4.94
CA TYR A 418 3.51 4.11 -4.04
C TYR A 418 4.41 4.57 -2.89
N LEU A 419 4.31 5.84 -2.53
CA LEU A 419 4.94 6.39 -1.34
C LEU A 419 3.95 7.30 -0.60
N SER A 420 3.62 6.94 0.63
CA SER A 420 2.72 7.71 1.48
C SER A 420 3.44 8.32 2.66
N GLU A 421 3.34 9.63 2.81
CA GLU A 421 3.79 10.36 3.98
C GLU A 421 2.63 10.63 4.93
N HIS A 422 2.89 10.38 6.22
CA HIS A 422 2.03 10.81 7.32
C HIS A 422 2.85 10.83 8.61
N PRO A 423 2.45 11.59 9.66
CA PRO A 423 3.06 11.50 10.99
C PRO A 423 3.34 10.06 11.44
N ALA A 424 4.53 9.82 12.02
CA ALA A 424 4.94 8.50 12.50
C ALA A 424 3.98 7.94 13.57
N LEU A 425 4.16 6.66 13.90
CA LEU A 425 3.41 6.05 15.00
C LEU A 425 3.59 6.87 16.29
N PRO A 426 2.48 7.25 16.96
CA PRO A 426 2.57 8.05 18.15
C PRO A 426 3.06 7.23 19.33
N ILE A 427 3.84 7.87 20.20
CA ILE A 427 4.32 7.31 21.47
C ILE A 427 3.11 6.97 22.37
N LEU A 428 2.08 7.80 22.34
CA LEU A 428 0.87 7.57 23.11
C LEU A 428 0.00 6.47 22.46
N ASP A 429 -0.20 5.36 23.16
CA ASP A 429 -0.91 4.19 22.62
C ASP A 429 -2.36 4.47 22.23
N ILE A 430 -3.05 5.32 22.99
CA ILE A 430 -4.44 5.70 22.72
C ILE A 430 -4.59 6.62 21.51
N ALA A 431 -3.52 7.28 21.06
CA ALA A 431 -3.59 8.21 19.95
C ALA A 431 -3.83 7.47 18.63
N ALA A 432 -4.81 7.97 17.87
CA ALA A 432 -5.10 7.45 16.55
C ALA A 432 -3.92 7.68 15.60
N SER A 433 -3.72 6.77 14.65
CA SER A 433 -2.76 6.90 13.57
C SER A 433 -3.25 6.08 12.38
N VAL A 434 -3.05 6.58 11.17
CA VAL A 434 -3.39 5.86 9.93
C VAL A 434 -2.64 4.52 9.86
N TRP A 435 -1.41 4.46 10.39
CA TRP A 435 -0.58 3.27 10.47
C TRP A 435 -1.09 2.20 11.45
N LYS A 436 -1.95 2.59 12.41
CA LYS A 436 -2.61 1.65 13.35
C LYS A 436 -3.94 1.11 12.81
N THR A 437 -4.41 1.59 11.66
CA THR A 437 -5.68 1.16 11.08
C THR A 437 -5.58 -0.30 10.61
N PRO A 438 -6.67 -1.08 10.70
CA PRO A 438 -6.64 -2.47 10.26
C PRO A 438 -6.32 -2.62 8.77
N TRP A 439 -6.76 -1.69 7.93
CA TRP A 439 -6.51 -1.74 6.50
C TRP A 439 -5.04 -1.51 6.15
N ILE A 440 -4.37 -0.53 6.78
CA ILE A 440 -2.93 -0.35 6.56
C ILE A 440 -2.15 -1.53 7.12
N ARG A 441 -2.52 -2.05 8.29
CA ARG A 441 -1.86 -3.26 8.85
C ARG A 441 -1.99 -4.45 7.90
N LEU A 442 -3.17 -4.66 7.33
CA LEU A 442 -3.36 -5.67 6.30
C LEU A 442 -2.45 -5.40 5.09
N LEU A 443 -2.36 -4.16 4.59
CA LEU A 443 -1.44 -3.84 3.50
C LEU A 443 0.03 -4.13 3.88
N CYS A 444 0.47 -3.80 5.10
CA CYS A 444 1.82 -4.09 5.57
C CYS A 444 2.13 -5.59 5.75
N ASP A 445 1.11 -6.45 5.78
CA ASP A 445 1.31 -7.91 5.74
C ASP A 445 1.73 -8.37 4.32
N HIS A 446 1.66 -7.51 3.30
CA HIS A 446 2.14 -7.78 1.94
C HIS A 446 3.66 -7.52 1.81
N PRO A 447 4.45 -8.41 1.19
CA PRO A 447 5.91 -8.30 1.15
C PRO A 447 6.44 -7.03 0.48
N ASP A 448 5.75 -6.52 -0.55
CA ASP A 448 6.14 -5.26 -1.20
C ASP A 448 5.84 -3.98 -0.41
N VAL A 449 5.18 -4.07 0.75
CA VAL A 449 4.69 -2.91 1.51
C VAL A 449 5.48 -2.75 2.80
N HIS A 450 6.26 -1.69 2.88
CA HIS A 450 7.10 -1.42 4.04
C HIS A 450 6.79 -0.05 4.64
N LEU A 451 6.56 -0.03 5.95
CA LEU A 451 6.45 1.22 6.69
C LEU A 451 7.81 1.60 7.28
N HIS A 452 8.40 2.66 6.76
CA HIS A 452 9.64 3.24 7.28
C HIS A 452 9.33 4.41 8.21
N THR A 453 10.19 4.64 9.19
CA THR A 453 10.16 5.87 9.99
C THR A 453 11.44 6.66 9.74
N VAL A 454 11.30 7.90 9.29
CA VAL A 454 12.41 8.81 9.01
C VAL A 454 12.32 10.05 9.88
N ARG A 455 13.44 10.76 10.04
CA ARG A 455 13.50 12.04 10.75
C ARG A 455 13.75 13.14 9.74
N GLN A 456 12.76 13.99 9.47
CA GLN A 456 12.82 14.97 8.37
C GLN A 456 13.99 15.97 8.50
N TRP A 457 14.55 16.17 9.70
CA TRP A 457 15.68 17.09 9.92
C TRP A 457 16.96 16.68 9.17
N ARG A 458 17.12 15.39 8.86
CA ARG A 458 18.21 14.90 7.99
C ARG A 458 18.13 15.44 6.56
N TRP A 459 17.01 16.06 6.21
CA TRP A 459 16.76 16.68 4.92
C TRP A 459 16.24 18.12 5.08
N GLY A 460 16.76 18.86 6.07
CA GLY A 460 16.56 20.31 6.20
C GLY A 460 15.31 20.75 6.95
N CYS A 461 14.61 19.85 7.66
CA CYS A 461 13.55 20.25 8.58
C CYS A 461 14.15 20.87 9.86
N SER A 462 13.67 22.04 10.26
CA SER A 462 14.19 22.76 11.44
C SER A 462 13.75 22.16 12.79
N VAL A 463 12.87 21.16 12.78
CA VAL A 463 12.34 20.51 14.00
C VAL A 463 12.44 19.00 13.92
N ALA A 464 12.50 18.35 15.08
CA ALA A 464 12.46 16.90 15.18
C ALA A 464 11.04 16.38 14.87
N LYS A 465 10.77 16.11 13.58
CA LYS A 465 9.50 15.56 13.08
C LYS A 465 9.70 14.09 12.66
N PRO A 466 9.33 13.11 13.51
CA PRO A 466 9.30 11.72 13.09
C PRO A 466 8.14 11.52 12.10
N THR A 467 8.47 10.98 10.94
CA THR A 467 7.55 10.81 9.82
C THR A 467 7.52 9.36 9.37
N GLY A 468 6.31 8.81 9.24
CA GLY A 468 6.10 7.51 8.61
C GLY A 468 6.07 7.66 7.10
N LEU A 469 6.78 6.78 6.41
CA LEU A 469 6.78 6.66 4.96
C LEU A 469 6.39 5.21 4.61
N LEU A 470 5.15 5.02 4.15
CA LEU A 470 4.69 3.73 3.64
C LEU A 470 5.09 3.62 2.18
N ALA A 471 6.01 2.71 1.89
CA ALA A 471 6.57 2.46 0.57
C ALA A 471 6.00 1.16 0.01
N ILE A 472 5.51 1.19 -1.24
CA ILE A 472 5.01 0.04 -1.98
C ILE A 472 5.91 -0.16 -3.19
N ARG A 473 6.49 -1.36 -3.34
CA ARG A 473 7.37 -1.75 -4.46
C ARG A 473 8.60 -0.85 -4.61
N LEU A 474 9.18 -0.43 -3.47
CA LEU A 474 10.41 0.36 -3.38
C LEU A 474 11.47 -0.40 -2.56
N PRO A 475 12.01 -1.54 -3.05
CA PRO A 475 12.90 -2.40 -2.27
C PRO A 475 14.20 -1.70 -1.83
N LYS A 476 14.70 -0.75 -2.64
CA LYS A 476 15.89 0.05 -2.31
C LYS A 476 15.53 1.43 -1.71
N PHE A 477 14.35 1.57 -1.10
CA PHE A 477 13.85 2.81 -0.50
C PHE A 477 14.87 3.47 0.43
N CYS A 478 15.37 2.73 1.43
CA CYS A 478 16.31 3.28 2.41
C CYS A 478 17.60 3.76 1.74
N ALA A 479 18.23 2.92 0.92
CA ALA A 479 19.48 3.25 0.25
C ALA A 479 19.35 4.53 -0.59
N SER A 480 18.28 4.63 -1.40
CA SER A 480 18.01 5.81 -2.23
C SER A 480 17.67 7.07 -1.41
N MET A 481 16.84 6.94 -0.37
CA MET A 481 16.44 8.07 0.46
C MET A 481 17.63 8.63 1.26
N TYR A 482 18.43 7.76 1.88
CA TYR A 482 19.55 8.15 2.75
C TYR A 482 20.79 8.59 1.97
N SER A 483 20.98 8.18 0.72
CA SER A 483 22.06 8.72 -0.14
C SER A 483 21.92 10.22 -0.41
N ARG A 484 20.73 10.78 -0.16
CA ARG A 484 20.39 12.21 -0.34
C ARG A 484 20.23 12.97 0.97
N GLN A 485 20.61 12.37 2.10
CA GLN A 485 20.60 13.07 3.38
C GLN A 485 21.72 14.10 3.45
N ASP A 486 21.56 15.10 4.32
CA ASP A 486 22.67 15.96 4.73
C ASP A 486 23.53 15.21 5.77
N PRO A 487 24.78 14.84 5.45
CA PRO A 487 25.67 14.12 6.37
C PRO A 487 26.09 14.97 7.57
N LEU A 488 25.98 16.30 7.49
CA LEU A 488 26.32 17.24 8.54
C LEU A 488 25.12 17.64 9.40
N ALA A 489 23.93 17.13 9.09
CA ALA A 489 22.72 17.48 9.80
C ALA A 489 22.81 17.13 11.29
N ARG A 490 22.41 18.07 12.14
CA ARG A 490 22.34 17.89 13.59
C ARG A 490 20.89 17.83 14.04
N THR A 491 20.59 16.99 15.02
CA THR A 491 19.26 16.89 15.60
C THR A 491 18.84 18.24 16.18
N PRO A 492 17.70 18.83 15.74
CA PRO A 492 17.20 20.07 16.32
C PRO A 492 16.77 19.88 17.77
N ALA A 493 16.99 20.89 18.62
CA ALA A 493 16.49 20.91 19.99
C ALA A 493 14.98 21.20 20.06
N GLU A 494 14.43 21.87 19.04
CA GLU A 494 13.04 22.29 19.00
C GLU A 494 12.08 21.17 18.59
N GLN A 495 10.94 21.12 19.27
CA GLN A 495 9.83 20.22 18.96
C GLN A 495 8.73 20.94 18.17
N ALA A 496 8.12 20.22 17.22
CA ALA A 496 7.08 20.75 16.35
C ALA A 496 5.73 21.03 17.07
N ILE A 497 5.54 20.50 18.28
CA ILE A 497 4.28 20.60 19.04
C ILE A 497 4.36 21.79 20.00
N GLY A 498 3.43 22.73 19.89
CA GLY A 498 3.38 23.92 20.74
C GLY A 498 2.63 25.09 20.10
N ILE A 499 2.51 26.18 20.84
CA ILE A 499 2.09 27.49 20.33
C ILE A 499 3.35 28.36 20.20
N GLY A 500 3.51 29.04 19.06
CA GLY A 500 4.59 30.01 18.83
C GLY A 500 4.34 31.32 19.56
N GLU A 501 5.34 32.20 19.58
CA GLU A 501 5.25 33.55 20.18
C GLU A 501 4.15 34.41 19.52
N ASP A 502 3.77 34.09 18.27
CA ASP A 502 2.71 34.73 17.50
C ASP A 502 1.28 34.22 17.81
N GLY A 503 1.15 33.29 18.76
CA GLY A 503 -0.12 32.67 19.13
C GLY A 503 -0.64 31.62 18.13
N ARG A 504 0.11 31.29 17.07
CA ARG A 504 -0.23 30.23 16.11
C ARG A 504 0.39 28.90 16.53
N PHE A 505 -0.19 27.78 16.06
CA PHE A 505 0.41 26.46 16.31
C PHE A 505 1.75 26.33 15.57
N LYS A 506 2.82 25.94 16.27
CA LYS A 506 4.15 25.68 15.70
C LYS A 506 4.10 24.65 14.55
N THR A 507 3.17 23.71 14.61
CA THR A 507 2.91 22.71 13.56
C THR A 507 2.50 23.32 12.22
N SER A 508 1.94 24.53 12.19
CA SER A 508 1.48 25.18 10.95
C SER A 508 2.63 25.57 10.02
N ALA A 509 3.78 25.96 10.58
CA ALA A 509 4.97 26.33 9.82
C ALA A 509 5.66 25.11 9.15
N HIS A 510 5.37 23.90 9.62
CA HIS A 510 6.00 22.65 9.17
C HIS A 510 5.06 21.76 8.34
N LYS A 511 4.07 22.38 7.70
CA LYS A 511 3.19 21.72 6.71
C LYS A 511 3.91 21.46 5.39
N GLU A 512 4.76 22.39 4.96
CA GLU A 512 5.53 22.25 3.73
C GLU A 512 6.78 21.43 3.96
N TYR A 513 7.07 20.52 3.02
CA TYR A 513 8.31 19.77 3.02
C TYR A 513 9.51 20.69 2.73
N PRO A 514 10.64 20.54 3.41
CA PRO A 514 11.88 21.21 3.02
C PRO A 514 12.35 20.75 1.63
N PRO A 515 13.01 21.61 0.83
CA PRO A 515 13.51 21.24 -0.50
C PRO A 515 14.41 19.99 -0.52
N PRO A 516 15.33 19.75 0.44
CA PRO A 516 16.12 18.52 0.43
C PRO A 516 15.26 17.27 0.68
N PHE A 517 14.19 17.38 1.47
CA PHE A 517 13.26 16.26 1.69
C PHE A 517 12.45 15.97 0.42
N CYS A 518 11.98 17.01 -0.27
CA CYS A 518 11.36 16.87 -1.59
C CYS A 518 12.31 16.19 -2.60
N ASN A 519 13.58 16.58 -2.61
CA ASN A 519 14.61 16.01 -3.46
C ASN A 519 14.81 14.52 -3.21
N ALA A 520 14.82 14.10 -1.94
CA ALA A 520 15.01 12.71 -1.56
C ALA A 520 13.78 11.83 -1.87
N LEU A 521 12.56 12.32 -1.60
CA LEU A 521 11.32 11.63 -1.97
C LEU A 521 11.22 11.43 -3.50
N ALA A 522 11.45 12.50 -4.27
CA ALA A 522 11.41 12.44 -5.73
C ALA A 522 12.48 11.52 -6.30
N GLY A 523 13.72 11.62 -5.80
CA GLY A 523 14.83 10.77 -6.21
C GLY A 523 14.54 9.29 -5.98
N THR A 524 13.92 8.94 -4.85
CA THR A 524 13.55 7.55 -4.53
C THR A 524 12.56 6.96 -5.52
N ILE A 525 11.54 7.73 -5.91
CA ILE A 525 10.58 7.29 -6.93
C ILE A 525 11.26 7.11 -8.29
N ILE A 526 12.07 8.08 -8.71
CA ILE A 526 12.69 8.06 -10.04
C ILE A 526 13.80 7.01 -10.14
N ASP A 527 14.53 6.72 -9.06
CA ASP A 527 15.51 5.63 -9.02
C ASP A 527 14.83 4.28 -9.31
N GLU A 528 13.69 4.02 -8.68
CA GLU A 528 12.94 2.78 -8.88
C GLU A 528 12.30 2.70 -10.27
N VAL A 529 11.71 3.79 -10.77
CA VAL A 529 11.16 3.85 -12.14
C VAL A 529 12.27 3.58 -13.16
N GLY A 530 13.44 4.20 -12.99
CA GLY A 530 14.59 3.98 -13.86
C GLY A 530 15.09 2.53 -13.82
N ARG A 531 15.19 1.95 -12.61
CA ARG A 531 15.59 0.56 -12.40
C ARG A 531 14.65 -0.42 -13.11
N ARG A 532 13.34 -0.28 -12.90
CA ARG A 532 12.33 -1.13 -13.56
C ARG A 532 12.30 -0.95 -15.07
N SER A 533 12.51 0.27 -15.55
CA SER A 533 12.59 0.54 -16.99
C SER A 533 13.81 -0.12 -17.63
N ALA A 534 14.96 -0.11 -16.96
CA ALA A 534 16.19 -0.72 -17.44
C ALA A 534 16.12 -2.25 -17.42
N SER A 535 15.49 -2.84 -16.39
CA SER A 535 15.36 -4.30 -16.25
C SER A 535 14.20 -4.92 -17.06
N GLY A 536 13.51 -4.14 -17.89
CA GLY A 536 12.34 -4.64 -18.66
C GLY A 536 11.12 -4.99 -17.80
N CYS A 537 11.10 -4.58 -16.52
CA CYS A 537 10.00 -4.78 -15.58
C CYS A 537 8.88 -3.71 -15.73
N CYS A 538 8.60 -3.30 -16.97
CA CYS A 538 7.56 -2.34 -17.32
C CYS A 538 6.63 -2.91 -18.39
N GLU A 539 5.36 -2.50 -18.36
CA GLU A 539 4.32 -2.95 -19.30
C GLU A 539 3.55 -1.75 -19.83
N ALA A 540 3.21 -1.77 -21.12
CA ALA A 540 2.40 -0.73 -21.73
C ALA A 540 0.97 -0.86 -21.21
N SER A 541 0.43 0.24 -20.68
CA SER A 541 -0.97 0.29 -20.27
C SER A 541 -1.90 0.17 -21.47
N SER A 542 -3.14 -0.23 -21.20
CA SER A 542 -4.23 -0.22 -22.20
C SER A 542 -4.44 1.16 -22.84
N ASP A 543 -5.09 1.19 -24.00
CA ASP A 543 -5.39 2.45 -24.70
C ASP A 543 -6.19 3.40 -23.80
N ILE A 544 -5.66 4.61 -23.64
CA ILE A 544 -6.32 5.67 -22.91
C ILE A 544 -7.34 6.37 -23.83
N ASN A 545 -8.59 6.47 -23.37
CA ASN A 545 -9.62 7.16 -24.15
C ASN A 545 -9.27 8.67 -24.31
N SER A 546 -9.76 9.27 -25.39
CA SER A 546 -9.39 10.64 -25.77
C SER A 546 -9.80 11.69 -24.73
N GLU A 547 -10.94 11.50 -24.06
CA GLU A 547 -11.43 12.40 -23.02
C GLU A 547 -10.51 12.38 -21.78
N LEU A 548 -10.10 11.20 -21.33
CA LEU A 548 -9.23 11.01 -20.18
C LEU A 548 -7.80 11.48 -20.47
N LEU A 549 -7.31 11.26 -21.69
CA LEU A 549 -6.02 11.78 -22.13
C LEU A 549 -6.02 13.32 -22.20
N SER A 550 -7.09 13.92 -22.69
CA SER A 550 -7.27 15.38 -22.70
C SER A 550 -7.28 15.93 -21.27
N TRP A 551 -8.06 15.30 -20.38
CA TRP A 551 -8.09 15.66 -18.97
C TRP A 551 -6.70 15.53 -18.32
N LEU A 552 -5.99 14.43 -18.57
CA LEU A 552 -4.65 14.17 -18.02
C LEU A 552 -3.67 15.29 -18.39
N ARG A 553 -3.67 15.71 -19.66
CA ARG A 553 -2.82 16.81 -20.16
C ARG A 553 -3.20 18.14 -19.51
N ASN A 554 -4.49 18.47 -19.48
CA ASN A 554 -4.97 19.72 -18.89
C ASN A 554 -4.66 19.79 -17.39
N ALA A 555 -4.90 18.70 -16.66
CA ALA A 555 -4.60 18.60 -15.24
C ALA A 555 -3.10 18.77 -14.96
N SER A 556 -2.24 18.14 -15.76
CA SER A 556 -0.77 18.28 -15.61
C SER A 556 -0.31 19.72 -15.86
N THR A 557 -0.85 20.38 -16.89
CA THR A 557 -0.53 21.79 -17.19
C THR A 557 -1.01 22.73 -16.08
N GLU A 558 -2.29 22.65 -15.71
CA GLU A 558 -2.89 23.58 -14.74
C GLU A 558 -2.31 23.43 -13.34
N CYS A 559 -2.06 22.19 -12.91
CA CYS A 559 -1.44 21.89 -11.62
C CYS A 559 0.10 21.96 -11.67
N GLY A 560 0.67 22.17 -12.85
CA GLY A 560 2.10 22.18 -13.13
C GLY A 560 2.79 23.54 -12.94
N MET A 561 2.03 24.62 -12.76
CA MET A 561 2.59 25.98 -12.70
C MET A 561 2.92 26.42 -11.27
N VAL A 562 4.13 26.96 -11.07
CA VAL A 562 4.50 27.65 -9.83
C VAL A 562 3.77 29.00 -9.77
N ARG A 563 2.95 29.20 -8.73
CA ARG A 563 2.21 30.45 -8.50
C ARG A 563 2.79 31.17 -7.27
N THR A 564 3.37 32.35 -7.48
CA THR A 564 4.09 33.13 -6.45
C THR A 564 3.18 33.83 -5.44
N THR A 565 1.88 33.96 -5.72
CA THR A 565 0.96 34.74 -4.89
C THR A 565 -0.42 34.08 -4.78
N SER A 566 -0.61 33.22 -3.78
CA SER A 566 -1.85 33.14 -3.00
C SER A 566 -1.79 31.93 -2.07
N TRP A 567 -1.91 32.17 -0.77
CA TRP A 567 -2.40 31.16 0.14
C TRP A 567 -3.88 30.93 -0.21
N LEU A 568 -4.16 30.08 -1.20
CA LEU A 568 -5.51 29.56 -1.37
C LEU A 568 -5.81 28.67 -0.16
N PRO A 569 -7.00 28.76 0.45
CA PRO A 569 -7.30 28.00 1.66
C PRO A 569 -7.13 26.50 1.39
N ASP A 570 -6.37 25.81 2.26
CA ASP A 570 -6.18 24.35 2.36
C ASP A 570 -7.51 23.54 2.43
N TYR A 571 -8.66 24.21 2.41
CA TYR A 571 -9.98 23.63 2.66
C TYR A 571 -10.58 23.03 1.39
N GLN A 572 -10.33 21.75 1.19
CA GLN A 572 -11.04 20.88 0.24
C GLN A 572 -12.49 20.53 0.68
N GLY A 573 -13.19 21.45 1.36
CA GLY A 573 -14.57 21.25 1.82
C GLY A 573 -15.07 22.35 2.75
N GLY A 574 -15.91 23.24 2.21
CA GLY A 574 -16.90 24.04 2.93
C GLY A 574 -18.28 23.40 2.78
#